data_AF-A0A535KZ90-F1
#
_entry.id   AF-A0A535KZ90-F1
#
_cell.length_a   1.000
_cell.length_b   1.000
_cell.length_c   1.000
_cell.angle_alpha   90.00
_cell.angle_beta   90.00
_cell.angle_gamma   90.00
#
_symmetry.space_group_name_H-M   'P 1'
#
loop_
_entity.id
_entity.type
_entity.pdbx_description
1 polymer ?
#
loop_
_entity_poly.entity_id
_entity_poly.type
_entity_poly.pdbx_seq_one_letter_code
_entity_poly.pdbx_strand_id
1 'polypeptide(L)'
;MNRRLNFETANIGKTIGSGLRQAAAIERLEAQGRLETLPSALREMARWRSAYPELNLAELAVRMKLSKSAVNHRLRRLQELGAAAEPPADHARRSA
;
A
#
# COMPACT_ATOMS: atom_id res chain seq x y z
N MET A 1 21.54 -2.95 -24.63
CA MET A 1 20.81 -1.69 -24.85
C MET A 1 19.36 -1.95 -24.43
N ASN A 2 18.91 -1.76 -23.18
CA ASN A 2 18.51 -0.52 -22.51
C ASN A 2 18.34 -0.81 -20.99
N ARG A 3 19.41 -1.23 -20.29
CA ARG A 3 19.31 -1.66 -18.88
C ARG A 3 18.70 -0.57 -17.99
N ARG A 4 19.14 0.69 -18.12
CA ARG A 4 18.64 1.83 -17.33
C ARG A 4 17.14 2.10 -17.53
N LEU A 5 16.68 2.20 -18.78
CA LEU A 5 15.27 2.41 -19.11
C LEU A 5 14.39 1.23 -18.69
N ASN A 6 14.89 -0.01 -18.77
CA ASN A 6 14.18 -1.19 -18.30
C ASN A 6 14.09 -1.21 -16.76
N PHE A 7 15.15 -0.77 -16.05
CA PHE A 7 15.14 -0.60 -14.60
C PHE A 7 14.12 0.44 -14.15
N GLU A 8 14.03 1.60 -14.81
CA GLU A 8 13.03 2.62 -14.47
C GLU A 8 11.60 2.12 -14.75
N THR A 9 11.37 1.51 -15.91
CA THR A 9 10.05 0.99 -16.31
C THR A 9 9.57 -0.16 -15.42
N ALA A 10 10.44 -1.13 -15.11
CA ALA A 10 10.10 -2.25 -14.23
C ALA A 10 9.84 -1.79 -12.78
N ASN A 11 10.57 -0.78 -12.31
CA ASN A 11 10.42 -0.25 -10.96
C ASN A 11 9.16 0.63 -10.81
N ILE A 12 8.81 1.39 -11.86
CA ILE A 12 7.53 2.12 -11.95
C ILE A 12 6.36 1.12 -11.90
N GLY A 13 6.38 0.07 -12.72
CA GLY A 13 5.32 -0.95 -12.72
C GLY A 13 5.16 -1.66 -11.37
N LYS A 14 6.27 -2.00 -10.71
CA LYS A 14 6.26 -2.61 -9.37
C LYS A 14 5.72 -1.66 -8.30
N THR A 15 6.06 -0.37 -8.40
CA THR A 15 5.61 0.67 -7.48
C THR A 15 4.11 0.89 -7.60
N ILE A 16 3.61 1.10 -8.82
CA ILE A 16 2.19 1.30 -9.10
C ILE A 16 1.41 0.06 -8.61
N GLY A 17 1.87 -1.15 -8.94
CA GLY A 17 1.24 -2.38 -8.46
C GLY A 17 1.20 -2.49 -6.93
N SER A 18 2.25 -2.04 -6.23
CA SER A 18 2.26 -2.00 -4.76
C SER A 18 1.29 -0.96 -4.21
N GLY A 19 1.23 0.23 -4.82
CA GLY A 19 0.31 1.29 -4.42
C GLY A 19 -1.15 0.89 -4.60
N LEU A 20 -1.49 0.22 -5.71
CA LEU A 20 -2.83 -0.32 -5.94
C LEU A 20 -3.21 -1.39 -4.91
N ARG A 21 -2.32 -2.33 -4.58
CA ARG A 21 -2.59 -3.33 -3.52
C ARG A 21 -2.78 -2.68 -2.14
N GLN A 22 -2.05 -1.61 -1.85
CA GLN A 22 -2.21 -0.83 -0.62
C GLN A 22 -3.58 -0.13 -0.59
N ALA A 23 -3.95 0.54 -1.69
CA ALA A 23 -5.25 1.20 -1.83
C ALA A 23 -6.41 0.21 -1.67
N ALA A 24 -6.33 -0.97 -2.29
CA ALA A 24 -7.35 -2.01 -2.13
C ALA A 24 -7.49 -2.50 -0.68
N ALA A 25 -6.39 -2.59 0.08
CA ALA A 25 -6.47 -2.93 1.50
C ALA A 25 -7.12 -1.83 2.34
N ILE A 26 -6.88 -0.57 1.99
CA ILE A 26 -7.51 0.60 2.61
C ILE A 26 -9.01 0.63 2.29
N GLU A 27 -9.40 0.38 1.05
CA GLU A 27 -10.80 0.33 0.61
C GLU A 27 -11.58 -0.75 1.39
N ARG A 28 -10.98 -1.93 1.62
CA ARG A 28 -11.60 -2.96 2.48
C ARG A 28 -11.80 -2.48 3.92
N LEU A 29 -10.83 -1.76 4.49
CA LEU A 29 -10.97 -1.19 5.83
C LEU A 29 -12.07 -0.14 5.91
N GLU A 30 -12.23 0.65 4.85
CA GLU A 30 -13.27 1.67 4.73
C GLU A 30 -14.65 1.05 4.59
N ALA A 31 -14.81 0.07 3.70
CA ALA A 31 -16.05 -0.67 3.50
C ALA A 31 -16.54 -1.40 4.77
N GLN A 32 -15.62 -1.75 5.68
CA GLN A 32 -15.92 -2.37 6.97
C GLN A 32 -16.21 -1.36 8.10
N GLY A 33 -16.17 -0.05 7.83
CA GLY A 33 -16.27 0.98 8.87
C GLY A 33 -15.11 0.95 9.87
N ARG A 34 -14.00 0.25 9.56
CA ARG A 34 -12.85 0.10 10.46
C ARG A 34 -11.85 1.22 10.27
N LEU A 35 -11.76 1.80 9.07
CA LEU A 35 -10.82 2.88 8.78
C LEU A 35 -11.03 4.09 9.69
N GLU A 36 -12.28 4.48 9.94
CA GLU A 36 -12.63 5.62 10.80
C GLU A 36 -12.22 5.44 12.27
N THR A 37 -12.15 4.19 12.74
CA THR A 37 -11.71 3.86 14.11
C THR A 37 -10.18 3.93 14.29
N LEU A 38 -9.42 4.03 13.20
CA LEU A 38 -7.96 4.06 13.28
C LEU A 38 -7.43 5.42 13.75
N PRO A 39 -6.22 5.45 14.35
CA PRO A 39 -5.53 6.69 14.68
C PRO A 39 -5.46 7.65 13.48
N SER A 40 -5.54 8.96 13.75
CA SER A 40 -5.56 10.02 12.73
C SER A 40 -4.42 9.89 11.72
N ALA A 41 -3.22 9.52 12.18
CA ALA A 41 -2.05 9.31 11.33
C ALA A 41 -2.21 8.18 10.29
N LEU A 42 -2.95 7.11 10.63
CA LEU A 42 -3.25 6.02 9.70
C LEU A 42 -4.38 6.41 8.74
N ARG A 43 -5.41 7.12 9.23
CA ARG A 43 -6.48 7.65 8.37
C ARG A 43 -5.96 8.65 7.35
N GLU A 44 -5.03 9.51 7.76
CA GLU A 44 -4.38 10.44 6.84
C GLU A 44 -3.53 9.69 5.80
N MET A 45 -2.74 8.70 6.23
CA MET A 45 -1.97 7.89 5.30
C MET A 45 -2.87 7.15 4.31
N ALA A 46 -4.00 6.62 4.78
CA ALA A 46 -4.99 5.95 3.94
C ALA A 46 -5.52 6.90 2.84
N ARG A 47 -5.95 8.11 3.22
CA ARG A 47 -6.42 9.13 2.25
C ARG A 47 -5.37 9.46 1.20
N TRP A 48 -4.13 9.72 1.62
CA TRP A 48 -3.03 10.03 0.69
C TRP A 48 -2.72 8.86 -0.24
N ARG A 49 -2.75 7.63 0.28
CA ARG A 49 -2.44 6.47 -0.57
C ARG A 49 -3.53 6.20 -1.59
N SER A 50 -4.80 6.30 -1.21
CA SER A 50 -5.94 6.11 -2.11
C SER A 50 -6.02 7.20 -3.17
N ALA A 51 -5.68 8.44 -2.82
CA ALA A 51 -5.70 9.57 -3.77
C ALA A 51 -4.55 9.53 -4.79
N TYR A 52 -3.41 8.92 -4.44
CA TYR A 52 -2.20 8.92 -5.27
C TYR A 52 -1.53 7.54 -5.33
N PRO A 53 -2.19 6.48 -5.82
CA PRO A 53 -1.64 5.12 -5.85
C PRO A 53 -0.38 4.97 -6.71
N GLU A 54 -0.16 5.86 -7.67
CA GLU A 54 1.00 5.89 -8.57
C GLU A 54 2.29 6.36 -7.91
N LEU A 55 2.18 7.14 -6.81
CA LEU A 55 3.35 7.69 -6.14
C LEU A 55 4.10 6.63 -5.33
N ASN A 56 5.42 6.64 -5.45
CA ASN A 56 6.29 5.82 -4.63
C ASN A 56 6.38 6.35 -3.19
N LEU A 57 7.01 5.55 -2.31
CA LEU A 57 7.14 5.88 -0.89
C LEU A 57 7.90 7.20 -0.62
N ALA A 58 8.90 7.53 -1.45
CA ALA A 58 9.67 8.76 -1.28
C ALA A 58 8.85 9.99 -1.70
N GLU A 59 8.09 9.89 -2.79
CA GLU A 59 7.20 10.98 -3.25
C GLU A 59 6.09 11.27 -2.24
N LEU A 60 5.48 10.23 -1.67
CA LEU A 60 4.54 10.38 -0.55
C LEU A 60 5.20 11.04 0.66
N ALA A 61 6.41 10.59 1.03
CA ALA A 61 7.14 11.13 2.17
C ALA A 61 7.40 12.62 2.03
N VAL A 62 7.79 13.08 0.84
CA VAL A 62 7.98 14.51 0.52
C VAL A 62 6.66 15.28 0.68
N ARG A 63 5.55 14.79 0.10
CA ARG A 63 4.26 15.49 0.17
C ARG A 63 3.69 15.58 1.58
N MET A 64 3.85 14.51 2.35
CA MET A 64 3.37 14.45 3.74
C MET A 64 4.36 15.04 4.75
N LYS A 65 5.55 15.49 4.30
CA LYS A 65 6.66 15.95 5.16
C LYS A 65 7.02 14.93 6.24
N LEU A 66 7.09 13.66 5.85
CA LEU A 66 7.46 12.52 6.71
C LEU A 66 8.74 11.85 6.22
N SER A 67 9.31 10.97 7.03
CA SER A 67 10.35 10.07 6.54
C SER A 67 9.73 8.95 5.69
N LYS A 68 10.52 8.44 4.72
CA LYS A 68 10.13 7.26 3.91
C LYS A 68 9.80 6.04 4.79
N SER A 69 10.53 5.86 5.89
CA SER A 69 10.29 4.77 6.85
C SER A 69 8.96 4.92 7.58
N ALA A 70 8.59 6.14 7.98
CA ALA A 70 7.29 6.39 8.63
C ALA A 70 6.13 6.10 7.68
N VAL A 71 6.21 6.55 6.41
CA VAL A 71 5.21 6.23 5.37
C VAL A 71 5.10 4.72 5.17
N ASN A 72 6.23 4.03 4.99
CA ASN A 72 6.24 2.58 4.78
C ASN A 72 5.61 1.83 5.97
N HIS A 73 5.97 2.20 7.20
CA HIS A 73 5.43 1.57 8.40
C HIS A 73 3.91 1.73 8.50
N ARG A 74 3.39 2.94 8.24
CA ARG A 74 1.95 3.20 8.25
C ARG A 74 1.22 2.41 7.17
N LEU A 75 1.77 2.34 5.96
CA LEU A 75 1.18 1.56 4.86
C LEU A 75 1.19 0.06 5.14
N ARG A 76 2.29 -0.49 5.68
CA ARG A 76 2.32 -1.89 6.13
C ARG A 76 1.24 -2.17 7.17
N ARG A 77 1.09 -1.27 8.15
CA ARG A 77 0.08 -1.42 9.19
C ARG A 77 -1.35 -1.41 8.61
N LEU A 78 -1.64 -0.51 7.67
CA LEU A 78 -2.93 -0.47 6.97
C LEU A 78 -3.18 -1.76 6.18
N GLN A 79 -2.16 -2.28 5.48
CA GLN A 79 -2.27 -3.55 4.76
C GLN A 79 -2.52 -4.73 5.68
N GLU A 80 -1.81 -4.83 6.81
CA GLU A 80 -2.00 -5.88 7.81
C GLU A 80 -3.42 -5.85 8.39
N LEU A 81 -3.92 -4.66 8.73
CA LEU A 81 -5.26 -4.46 9.27
C LEU A 81 -6.35 -4.83 8.25
N GLY A 82 -6.13 -4.52 6.97
CA GLY A 82 -7.05 -4.83 5.86
C GLY A 82 -6.92 -6.24 5.30
N ALA A 83 -5.85 -6.97 5.62
CA ALA A 83 -5.66 -8.38 5.29
C ALA A 83 -6.29 -9.31 6.33
N ALA A 84 -6.28 -8.93 7.61
CA ALA A 84 -6.86 -9.72 8.71
C ALA A 84 -8.38 -9.93 8.63
N ALA A 85 -9.07 -9.33 7.65
CA ALA A 85 -10.49 -9.55 7.40
C ALA A 85 -10.78 -10.65 6.36
N GLU A 86 -9.75 -11.26 5.79
CA GLU A 86 -9.84 -12.49 5.02
C GLU A 86 -9.15 -13.58 5.84
N PRO A 87 -9.79 -14.75 6.12
CA PRO A 87 -9.02 -15.90 6.55
C PRO A 87 -7.91 -16.13 5.53
N PRO A 88 -6.69 -16.52 5.94
CA PRO A 88 -5.62 -16.79 4.98
C PRO A 88 -6.18 -17.77 3.96
N ALA A 89 -6.21 -17.35 2.69
CA ALA A 89 -6.56 -18.23 1.59
C ALA A 89 -5.60 -19.42 1.70
N ASP A 90 -6.15 -20.54 2.15
CA ASP A 90 -5.47 -21.79 2.29
C ASP A 90 -4.91 -22.13 0.91
N HIS A 91 -3.61 -21.87 0.71
CA HIS A 91 -2.87 -22.43 -0.42
C HIS A 91 -2.52 -23.88 -0.08
N ALA A 92 -3.45 -24.64 0.48
CA ALA A 92 -3.50 -26.07 0.29
C ALA A 92 -3.82 -26.33 -1.18
N ARG A 93 -2.93 -27.12 -1.79
CA ARG A 93 -2.99 -27.77 -3.11
C ARG A 93 -2.36 -26.97 -4.26
N ARG A 94 -1.04 -27.17 -4.39
CA ARG A 94 -0.56 -28.00 -5.50
C ARG A 94 0.37 -29.08 -4.96
N SER A 95 -0.22 -30.27 -4.82
CA SER A 95 0.46 -31.55 -4.95
C SER A 95 0.72 -31.80 -6.44
N ALA A 96 1.95 -32.17 -6.79
CA ALA A 96 2.40 -33.06 -7.86
C ALA A 96 3.86 -32.73 -8.20
#